data_AF-A0A497PIT4-F1
#
_entry.id   AF-A0A497PIT4-F1
#
_cell.length_a   1.000
_cell.length_b   1.000
_cell.length_c   1.000
_cell.angle_alpha   90.00
_cell.angle_beta   90.00
_cell.angle_gamma   90.00
#
_symmetry.space_group_name_H-M   'P 1'
#
loop_
_entity.id
_entity.type
_entity.pdbx_description
1 polymer ?
#
loop_
_entity_poly.entity_id
_entity_poly.type
_entity_poly.pdbx_seq_one_letter_code
_entity_poly.pdbx_strand_id
1 'polypeptide(L)'
;MSHERNMRYLNQQRIIYRREPITDIPTETYEWGSYYENGTHECYDLFRSRAKITTYKSLKWHMLVLWYLNPDLTQDDFELLCRHLTHKPNGFVTFKVSEQLLKTMIYDVSMCDLDAPPKNKLRKILFKEFCGLSLEQKLHIVGQMVGRSKSIQEDDIYQCMLDVHDLGQAITINKLSSLLKCSTRTIHRNMSIELKKEKELLNKEL
;
A
#
# COMPACT_ATOMS: atom_id res chain seq x y z
N MET A 1 -8.15 20.19 -5.92
CA MET A 1 -7.93 20.13 -4.46
C MET A 1 -7.81 18.67 -4.06
N SER A 2 -6.61 18.20 -3.72
CA SER A 2 -6.45 16.85 -3.20
C SER A 2 -7.09 16.80 -1.82
N HIS A 3 -8.27 16.19 -1.71
CA HIS A 3 -8.88 15.94 -0.40
C HIS A 3 -7.98 15.00 0.39
N GLU A 4 -7.59 15.42 1.59
CA GLU A 4 -6.91 14.59 2.57
C GLU A 4 -7.83 13.43 2.98
N ARG A 5 -7.24 12.26 3.22
CA ARG A 5 -7.99 11.05 3.55
C ARG A 5 -8.67 11.20 4.91
N ASN A 6 -9.99 11.07 4.94
CA ASN A 6 -10.77 11.19 6.17
C ASN A 6 -10.69 9.92 7.02
N MET A 7 -9.67 9.84 7.86
CA MET A 7 -9.45 8.73 8.80
C MET A 7 -10.36 8.76 10.04
N ARG A 8 -11.16 9.82 10.21
CA ARG A 8 -11.98 10.01 11.43
C ARG A 8 -12.92 8.86 11.70
N TYR A 9 -13.61 8.35 10.66
CA TYR A 9 -14.53 7.23 10.80
C TYR A 9 -13.81 5.96 11.31
N LEU A 10 -12.71 5.57 10.65
CA LEU A 10 -11.94 4.38 11.01
C LEU A 10 -11.46 4.46 12.46
N ASN A 11 -10.94 5.62 12.86
CA ASN A 11 -10.44 5.83 14.23
C ASN A 11 -11.56 5.83 15.27
N GLN A 12 -12.72 6.45 14.97
CA GLN A 12 -13.86 6.50 15.89
C GLN A 12 -14.48 5.12 16.10
N GLN A 13 -14.61 4.33 15.02
CA GLN A 13 -15.14 2.97 15.06
C GLN A 13 -14.07 1.93 15.45
N ARG A 14 -12.85 2.37 15.80
CA ARG A 14 -11.72 1.50 16.18
C ARG A 14 -11.40 0.40 15.17
N ILE A 15 -11.56 0.72 13.88
CA ILE A 15 -11.24 -0.20 12.79
C ILE A 15 -9.72 -0.42 12.76
N ILE A 16 -9.31 -1.67 12.77
CA ILE A 16 -7.92 -2.10 12.61
C ILE A 16 -7.58 -2.07 11.12
N TYR A 17 -6.71 -1.15 10.73
CA TYR A 17 -6.21 -1.01 9.35
C TYR A 17 -4.69 -1.17 9.25
N ARG A 18 -4.04 -1.55 10.34
CA ARG A 18 -2.61 -1.85 10.40
C ARG A 18 -2.35 -3.08 11.27
N ARG A 19 -1.35 -3.87 10.89
CA ARG A 19 -0.84 -5.03 11.62
C ARG A 19 0.60 -5.30 11.21
N GLU A 20 1.49 -5.36 12.20
CA GLU A 20 2.87 -5.79 11.98
C GLU A 20 2.94 -7.30 11.67
N PRO A 21 4.03 -7.79 11.07
CA PRO A 21 4.26 -9.23 10.93
C PRO A 21 4.14 -9.96 12.27
N ILE A 22 3.56 -11.16 12.24
CA ILE A 22 3.29 -11.96 13.45
C ILE A 22 4.27 -13.13 13.54
N THR A 23 4.49 -13.82 12.43
CA THR A 23 5.33 -15.03 12.37
C THR A 23 6.66 -14.76 11.67
N ASP A 24 6.71 -13.84 10.72
CA ASP A 24 7.94 -13.49 10.01
C ASP A 24 8.91 -12.71 10.92
N ILE A 25 10.11 -13.26 11.10
CA ILE A 25 11.19 -12.64 11.90
C ILE A 25 12.11 -11.82 10.98
N PRO A 26 12.46 -10.57 11.33
CA PRO A 26 13.36 -9.77 10.52
C PRO A 26 14.79 -10.34 10.52
N THR A 27 15.45 -10.26 9.37
CA THR A 27 16.88 -10.61 9.22
C THR A 27 17.75 -9.68 10.05
N GLU A 28 17.44 -8.39 10.03
CA GLU A 28 18.16 -7.37 10.78
C GLU A 28 17.17 -6.36 11.38
N THR A 29 17.42 -5.95 12.62
CA THR A 29 16.62 -4.92 13.29
C THR A 29 17.50 -3.70 13.57
N TYR A 30 16.94 -2.53 13.29
CA TYR A 30 17.58 -1.24 13.46
C TYR A 30 16.74 -0.35 14.37
N GLU A 31 17.32 0.76 14.81
CA GLU A 31 16.57 1.78 15.54
C GLU A 31 15.38 2.28 14.71
N TRP A 32 15.60 2.52 13.41
CA TRP A 32 14.60 3.05 12.48
C TRP A 32 13.52 2.05 12.03
N GLY A 33 13.74 0.74 12.17
CA GLY A 33 12.88 -0.27 11.55
C GLY A 33 13.51 -1.65 11.42
N SER A 34 12.91 -2.48 10.58
CA SER A 34 13.25 -3.88 10.40
C SER A 34 13.51 -4.18 8.92
N TYR A 35 14.51 -5.04 8.66
CA TYR A 35 14.87 -5.52 7.34
C TYR A 35 14.65 -7.03 7.24
N TYR A 36 14.00 -7.44 6.16
CA TYR A 36 13.68 -8.82 5.81
C TYR A 36 14.32 -9.11 4.44
N GLU A 37 15.42 -9.86 4.42
CA GLU A 37 16.17 -10.13 3.18
C GLU A 37 15.30 -10.80 2.12
N ASN A 38 14.50 -11.79 2.54
CA ASN A 38 13.54 -12.49 1.68
C ASN A 38 12.18 -11.77 1.59
N GLY A 39 12.02 -10.65 2.31
CA GLY A 39 10.77 -9.92 2.46
C GLY A 39 9.75 -10.60 3.37
N THR A 40 8.66 -9.88 3.66
CA THR A 40 7.50 -10.36 4.41
C THR A 40 6.20 -9.96 3.69
N HIS A 41 5.21 -10.84 3.73
CA HIS A 41 3.84 -10.56 3.26
C HIS A 41 2.88 -10.22 4.42
N GLU A 42 3.30 -10.39 5.66
CA GLU A 42 2.41 -10.30 6.83
C GLU A 42 2.12 -8.86 7.29
N CYS A 43 2.89 -7.89 6.79
CA CYS A 43 2.74 -6.49 7.18
C CYS A 43 1.59 -5.79 6.44
N TYR A 44 0.45 -5.66 7.09
CA TYR A 44 -0.65 -4.84 6.61
C TYR A 44 -0.51 -3.43 7.16
N ASP A 45 -0.25 -2.45 6.29
CA ASP A 45 -0.11 -1.05 6.70
C ASP A 45 -0.91 -0.18 5.73
N LEU A 46 -2.25 -0.29 5.85
CA LEU A 46 -3.16 0.39 4.94
C LEU A 46 -3.10 1.90 5.16
N PHE A 47 -3.28 2.65 4.08
CA PHE A 47 -3.40 4.11 4.11
C PHE A 47 -2.18 4.86 4.67
N ARG A 48 -1.02 4.21 4.77
CA ARG A 48 0.24 4.87 5.13
C ARG A 48 0.70 5.89 4.09
N SER A 49 0.57 5.55 2.81
CA SER A 49 0.90 6.45 1.70
C SER A 49 -0.23 7.46 1.46
N ARG A 50 0.14 8.64 0.98
CA ARG A 50 -0.77 9.68 0.48
C ARG A 50 -1.44 9.26 -0.83
N ALA A 51 -0.91 8.27 -1.53
CA ALA A 51 -1.52 7.72 -2.74
C ALA A 51 -2.94 7.21 -2.47
N LYS A 52 -3.88 7.63 -3.32
CA LYS A 52 -5.28 7.18 -3.29
C LYS A 52 -5.42 5.87 -4.06
N ILE A 53 -6.48 5.14 -3.78
CA ILE A 53 -6.83 3.92 -4.49
C ILE A 53 -7.33 4.29 -5.89
N THR A 54 -6.64 3.79 -6.90
CA THR A 54 -6.81 4.13 -8.33
C THR A 54 -7.58 3.07 -9.12
N THR A 55 -7.74 1.86 -8.57
CA THR A 55 -8.37 0.72 -9.27
C THR A 55 -9.34 -0.05 -8.38
N TYR A 56 -10.35 -0.68 -9.01
CA TYR A 56 -11.29 -1.57 -8.31
C TYR A 56 -10.61 -2.80 -7.70
N LYS A 57 -9.58 -3.36 -8.37
CA LYS A 57 -8.78 -4.48 -7.87
C LYS A 57 -8.10 -4.11 -6.54
N SER A 58 -7.47 -2.94 -6.50
CA SER A 58 -6.85 -2.42 -5.27
C SER A 58 -7.91 -2.14 -4.20
N LEU A 59 -9.04 -1.54 -4.54
CA LEU A 59 -10.14 -1.30 -3.60
C LEU A 59 -10.65 -2.60 -2.95
N LYS A 60 -10.93 -3.63 -3.76
CA LYS A 60 -11.40 -4.94 -3.26
C LYS A 60 -10.38 -5.59 -2.32
N TRP A 61 -9.08 -5.44 -2.62
CA TRP A 61 -8.02 -5.89 -1.72
C TRP A 61 -8.03 -5.13 -0.39
N HIS A 62 -8.18 -3.80 -0.40
CA HIS A 62 -8.28 -3.02 0.84
C HIS A 62 -9.49 -3.43 1.68
N MET A 63 -10.65 -3.65 1.04
CA MET A 63 -11.86 -4.14 1.70
C MET A 63 -11.62 -5.51 2.35
N LEU A 64 -10.97 -6.43 1.63
CA LEU A 64 -10.65 -7.77 2.13
C LEU A 64 -9.68 -7.73 3.32
N VAL A 65 -8.65 -6.89 3.27
CA VAL A 65 -7.72 -6.73 4.41
C VAL A 65 -8.46 -6.16 5.63
N LEU A 66 -9.32 -5.15 5.44
CA LEU A 66 -10.09 -4.59 6.55
C LEU A 66 -11.05 -5.63 7.15
N TRP A 67 -11.72 -6.42 6.32
CA TRP A 67 -12.56 -7.53 6.77
C TRP A 67 -11.76 -8.54 7.59
N TYR A 68 -10.61 -8.99 7.07
CA TYR A 68 -9.74 -9.96 7.73
C TYR A 68 -9.13 -9.45 9.05
N LEU A 69 -8.73 -8.18 9.13
CA LEU A 69 -8.12 -7.62 10.33
C LEU A 69 -9.12 -7.35 11.47
N ASN A 70 -10.43 -7.38 11.18
CA ASN A 70 -11.49 -7.04 12.13
C ASN A 70 -12.50 -8.18 12.21
N PRO A 71 -12.17 -9.32 12.85
CA PRO A 71 -13.05 -10.50 12.90
C PRO A 71 -14.38 -10.23 13.61
N ASP A 72 -14.44 -9.24 14.49
CA ASP A 72 -15.66 -8.85 15.22
C ASP A 72 -16.55 -7.87 14.44
N LEU A 73 -16.15 -7.47 13.22
CA LEU A 73 -16.90 -6.52 12.41
C LEU A 73 -18.15 -7.20 11.84
N THR A 74 -19.33 -6.63 12.12
CA THR A 74 -20.58 -7.16 11.55
C THR A 74 -20.67 -6.85 10.06
N GLN A 75 -21.54 -7.57 9.34
CA GLN A 75 -21.78 -7.32 7.93
C GLN A 75 -22.31 -5.91 7.65
N ASP A 76 -23.19 -5.40 8.53
CA ASP A 76 -23.75 -4.05 8.42
C ASP A 76 -22.66 -2.98 8.66
N ASP A 77 -21.82 -3.17 9.68
CA ASP A 77 -20.70 -2.26 9.96
C ASP A 77 -19.67 -2.27 8.83
N PHE A 78 -19.44 -3.43 8.21
CA PHE A 78 -18.57 -3.55 7.05
C PHE A 78 -19.14 -2.87 5.82
N GLU A 79 -20.45 -2.96 5.57
CA GLU A 79 -21.09 -2.19 4.51
C GLU A 79 -20.92 -0.68 4.73
N LEU A 80 -21.15 -0.19 5.96
CA LEU A 80 -20.96 1.22 6.31
C LEU A 80 -19.50 1.66 6.12
N LEU A 81 -18.54 0.84 6.54
CA LEU A 81 -17.11 1.09 6.30
C LEU A 81 -16.80 1.18 4.81
N CYS A 82 -17.30 0.25 4.00
CA CYS A 82 -17.07 0.24 2.55
C CYS A 82 -17.71 1.45 1.86
N ARG A 83 -18.89 1.88 2.30
CA ARG A 83 -19.52 3.14 1.86
C ARG A 83 -18.66 4.35 2.21
N HIS A 84 -18.10 4.41 3.41
CA HIS A 84 -17.19 5.48 3.82
C HIS A 84 -15.93 5.53 2.94
N LEU A 85 -15.31 4.38 2.66
CA LEU A 85 -14.12 4.29 1.80
C LEU A 85 -14.42 4.70 0.35
N THR A 86 -15.56 4.28 -0.20
CA THR A 86 -15.89 4.54 -1.61
C THR A 86 -16.52 5.91 -1.85
N HIS A 87 -16.92 6.62 -0.79
CA HIS A 87 -17.37 7.98 -0.89
C HIS A 87 -16.20 8.91 -1.26
N LYS A 88 -16.11 9.29 -2.55
CA LYS A 88 -14.98 10.05 -3.12
C LYS A 88 -14.55 11.29 -2.29
N PRO A 89 -15.46 12.11 -1.71
CA PRO A 89 -15.07 13.22 -0.84
C PRO A 89 -14.24 12.83 0.39
N ASN A 90 -14.30 11.58 0.85
CA ASN A 90 -13.48 11.08 1.96
C ASN A 90 -12.02 10.79 1.57
N GLY A 91 -11.64 10.90 0.29
CA GLY A 91 -10.25 10.91 -0.13
C GLY A 91 -9.53 9.55 -0.15
N PHE A 92 -10.25 8.43 -0.09
CA PHE A 92 -9.64 7.09 -0.20
C PHE A 92 -9.49 6.62 -1.65
N VAL A 93 -10.48 6.88 -2.51
CA VAL A 93 -10.52 6.46 -3.92
C VAL A 93 -10.47 7.67 -4.87
N THR A 94 -9.99 7.47 -6.10
CA THR A 94 -9.95 8.51 -7.14
C THR A 94 -11.16 8.47 -8.08
N PHE A 95 -11.83 7.33 -8.15
CA PHE A 95 -12.97 7.04 -9.03
C PHE A 95 -14.30 7.03 -8.28
N LYS A 96 -15.41 7.16 -9.01
CA LYS A 96 -16.77 6.97 -8.45
C LYS A 96 -17.11 5.48 -8.52
N VAL A 97 -17.67 4.95 -7.43
CA VAL A 97 -18.17 3.57 -7.37
C VAL A 97 -19.70 3.62 -7.42
N SER A 98 -20.33 2.85 -8.30
CA SER A 98 -21.78 2.73 -8.31
C SER A 98 -22.26 1.87 -7.14
N GLU A 99 -23.46 2.14 -6.64
CA GLU A 99 -24.06 1.36 -5.55
C GLU A 99 -24.14 -0.13 -5.84
N GLN A 100 -24.50 -0.50 -7.07
CA GLN A 100 -24.57 -1.90 -7.49
C GLN A 100 -23.19 -2.57 -7.44
N LEU A 101 -22.16 -1.89 -7.97
CA LEU A 101 -20.79 -2.42 -7.97
C LEU A 101 -20.25 -2.55 -6.54
N LEU A 102 -20.55 -1.57 -5.68
CA LEU A 102 -20.18 -1.63 -4.26
C LEU A 102 -20.79 -2.85 -3.57
N LYS A 103 -22.09 -3.09 -3.76
CA LYS A 103 -22.78 -4.27 -3.21
C LYS A 103 -22.17 -5.58 -3.70
N THR A 104 -21.85 -5.68 -4.98
CA THR A 104 -21.16 -6.86 -5.53
C THR A 104 -19.79 -7.05 -4.89
N MET A 105 -18.99 -5.99 -4.74
CA MET A 105 -17.67 -6.08 -4.09
C MET A 105 -17.77 -6.48 -2.61
N ILE A 106 -18.75 -5.94 -1.87
CA ILE A 106 -18.99 -6.31 -0.46
C ILE A 106 -19.35 -7.79 -0.36
N TYR A 107 -20.31 -8.24 -1.18
CA TYR A 107 -20.72 -9.65 -1.21
C TYR A 107 -19.52 -10.57 -1.48
N ASP A 108 -18.76 -10.29 -2.54
CA ASP A 108 -17.58 -11.08 -2.90
C ASP A 108 -16.55 -11.17 -1.76
N VAL A 109 -16.32 -10.07 -1.04
CA VAL A 109 -15.36 -10.04 0.07
C VAL A 109 -15.90 -10.77 1.30
N SER A 110 -17.20 -10.62 1.60
CA SER A 110 -17.84 -11.30 2.72
C SER A 110 -17.88 -12.82 2.56
N MET A 111 -17.81 -13.32 1.32
CA MET A 111 -17.77 -14.75 0.97
C MET A 111 -16.35 -15.32 0.93
N CYS A 112 -15.32 -14.50 1.14
CA CYS A 112 -13.94 -14.98 1.16
C CYS A 112 -13.67 -15.76 2.45
N ASP A 113 -13.01 -16.90 2.30
CA ASP A 113 -12.46 -17.66 3.43
C ASP A 113 -11.35 -16.84 4.11
N LEU A 114 -11.53 -16.58 5.41
CA LEU A 114 -10.61 -15.80 6.24
C LEU A 114 -9.60 -16.66 7.01
N ASP A 115 -9.63 -17.99 6.84
CA ASP A 115 -8.64 -18.89 7.45
C ASP A 115 -7.23 -18.62 6.88
N ALA A 116 -7.16 -18.13 5.63
CA ALA A 116 -5.91 -17.71 5.00
C ALA A 116 -5.79 -16.17 4.95
N PRO A 117 -4.61 -15.60 5.29
CA PRO A 117 -4.38 -14.16 5.21
C PRO A 117 -4.48 -13.65 3.76
N PRO A 118 -5.06 -12.46 3.52
CA PRO A 118 -5.11 -11.86 2.20
C PRO A 118 -3.71 -11.66 1.62
N LYS A 119 -3.47 -12.11 0.38
CA LYS A 119 -2.17 -11.97 -0.29
C LYS A 119 -1.75 -10.50 -0.34
N ASN A 120 -0.61 -10.17 0.25
CA ASN A 120 -0.08 -8.81 0.28
C ASN A 120 1.14 -8.69 -0.63
N LYS A 121 1.57 -7.46 -0.94
CA LYS A 121 2.83 -7.23 -1.65
C LYS A 121 4.02 -7.53 -0.75
N LEU A 122 5.09 -8.06 -1.32
CA LEU A 122 6.31 -8.38 -0.58
C LEU A 122 6.97 -7.08 -0.10
N ARG A 123 7.29 -6.99 1.19
CA ARG A 123 8.03 -5.86 1.77
C ARG A 123 9.35 -6.32 2.38
N LYS A 124 10.46 -5.75 1.92
CA LYS A 124 11.79 -6.02 2.50
C LYS A 124 12.13 -5.10 3.67
N ILE A 125 11.52 -3.92 3.75
CA ILE A 125 11.86 -2.89 4.74
C ILE A 125 10.57 -2.41 5.39
N LEU A 126 10.52 -2.47 6.71
CA LEU A 126 9.44 -1.94 7.52
C LEU A 126 9.99 -0.86 8.45
N PHE A 127 9.68 0.40 8.17
CA PHE A 127 10.02 1.48 9.10
C PHE A 127 9.04 1.50 10.26
N LYS A 128 9.56 1.69 11.48
CA LYS A 128 8.73 1.94 12.67
C LYS A 128 7.92 3.22 12.51
N GLU A 129 6.74 3.24 13.11
CA GLU A 129 6.00 4.48 13.27
C GLU A 129 6.82 5.44 14.15
N PHE A 130 6.89 6.71 13.77
CA PHE A 130 7.66 7.73 14.48
C PHE A 130 9.19 7.50 14.57
N CYS A 131 9.80 6.79 13.62
CA CYS A 131 11.26 6.61 13.56
C CYS A 131 12.10 7.88 13.35
N GLY A 132 11.49 9.08 13.33
CA GLY A 132 12.18 10.36 13.16
C GLY A 132 12.76 10.62 11.76
N LEU A 133 12.71 9.64 10.86
CA LEU A 133 13.26 9.77 9.52
C LEU A 133 12.32 10.54 8.58
N SER A 134 12.91 11.49 7.86
CA SER A 134 12.29 12.12 6.69
C SER A 134 12.06 11.10 5.56
N LEU A 135 11.14 11.41 4.65
CA LEU A 135 10.91 10.58 3.45
C LEU A 135 12.18 10.39 2.61
N GLU A 136 13.02 11.42 2.49
CA GLU A 136 14.29 11.35 1.76
C GLU A 136 15.28 10.38 2.44
N GLN A 137 15.38 10.42 3.77
CA GLN A 137 16.22 9.47 4.52
C GLN A 137 15.69 8.04 4.38
N LYS A 138 14.36 7.85 4.44
CA LYS A 138 13.75 6.53 4.20
C LYS A 138 14.09 5.99 2.82
N LEU A 139 13.96 6.83 1.78
CA LEU A 139 14.35 6.47 0.42
C LEU A 139 15.84 6.13 0.29
N HIS A 140 16.71 6.87 0.99
CA HIS A 140 18.14 6.57 0.99
C HIS A 140 18.43 5.18 1.58
N ILE A 141 17.77 4.82 2.69
CA ILE A 141 17.87 3.50 3.31
C ILE A 141 17.32 2.42 2.38
N VAL A 142 16.16 2.65 1.76
CA VAL A 142 15.57 1.73 0.76
C VAL A 142 16.57 1.45 -0.36
N GLY A 143 17.16 2.50 -0.94
CA GLY A 143 18.16 2.35 -2.01
C GLY A 143 19.43 1.63 -1.58
N GLN A 144 19.89 1.83 -0.35
CA GLN A 144 21.05 1.11 0.18
C GLN A 144 20.77 -0.36 0.43
N MET A 145 19.62 -0.70 1.03
CA MET A 145 19.28 -2.05 1.44
C MET A 145 18.75 -2.89 0.27
N VAL A 146 17.78 -2.36 -0.49
CA VAL A 146 17.23 -3.04 -1.68
C VAL A 146 18.28 -3.14 -2.80
N GLY A 147 19.12 -2.12 -2.96
CA GLY A 147 20.21 -2.13 -3.94
C GLY A 147 21.29 -3.18 -3.65
N ARG A 148 21.39 -3.71 -2.42
CA ARG A 148 22.24 -4.87 -2.08
C ARG A 148 21.63 -6.19 -2.54
N SER A 149 20.31 -6.26 -2.74
CA SER A 149 19.65 -7.48 -3.19
C SER A 149 20.03 -7.81 -4.64
N LYS A 150 20.28 -9.09 -4.93
CA LYS A 150 20.75 -9.55 -6.26
C LYS A 150 19.76 -9.25 -7.40
N SER A 151 18.49 -8.99 -7.09
CA SER A 151 17.46 -8.69 -8.08
C SER A 151 16.39 -7.75 -7.55
N ILE A 152 16.21 -6.62 -8.25
CA ILE A 152 15.06 -5.73 -8.05
C ILE A 152 13.82 -6.43 -8.58
N GLN A 153 12.78 -6.49 -7.75
CA GLN A 153 11.48 -7.06 -8.08
C GLN A 153 10.46 -5.98 -8.39
N GLU A 154 9.33 -6.37 -8.97
CA GLU A 154 8.23 -5.46 -9.28
C GLU A 154 7.68 -4.74 -8.03
N ASP A 155 7.60 -5.46 -6.90
CA ASP A 155 7.15 -4.90 -5.62
C ASP A 155 8.11 -3.83 -5.07
N ASP A 156 9.43 -3.98 -5.26
CA ASP A 156 10.42 -2.97 -4.88
C ASP A 156 10.20 -1.66 -5.66
N ILE A 157 9.88 -1.78 -6.96
CA ILE A 157 9.58 -0.63 -7.83
C ILE A 157 8.27 0.02 -7.38
N TYR A 158 7.23 -0.77 -7.10
CA TYR A 158 5.96 -0.25 -6.63
C TYR A 158 6.10 0.54 -5.32
N GLN A 159 6.85 0.00 -4.34
CA GLN A 159 7.08 0.71 -3.08
C GLN A 159 7.80 2.05 -3.31
N CYS A 160 8.84 2.05 -4.14
CA CYS A 160 9.55 3.28 -4.51
C CYS A 160 8.64 4.30 -5.22
N MET A 161 7.69 3.84 -6.05
CA MET A 161 6.69 4.73 -6.68
C MET A 161 5.79 5.41 -5.64
N LEU A 162 5.34 4.67 -4.62
CA LEU A 162 4.53 5.24 -3.53
C LEU A 162 5.33 6.27 -2.72
N ASP A 163 6.58 5.96 -2.39
CA ASP A 163 7.45 6.85 -1.62
C ASP A 163 7.73 8.16 -2.38
N VAL A 164 7.94 8.10 -3.70
CA VAL A 164 8.11 9.28 -4.56
C VAL A 164 6.82 10.10 -4.66
N HIS A 165 5.67 9.43 -4.76
CA HIS A 165 4.36 10.09 -4.74
C HIS A 165 4.12 10.81 -3.40
N ASP A 166 4.52 10.20 -2.28
CA ASP A 166 4.36 10.80 -0.94
C ASP A 166 5.18 12.08 -0.77
N LEU A 167 6.32 12.20 -1.47
CA LEU A 167 7.09 13.43 -1.58
C LEU A 167 6.42 14.52 -2.44
N GLY A 168 5.28 14.24 -3.06
CA GLY A 168 4.61 15.16 -3.99
C GLY A 168 5.38 15.35 -5.30
N GLN A 169 6.20 14.37 -5.68
CA GLN A 169 7.09 14.47 -6.83
C GLN A 169 6.64 13.55 -7.96
N ALA A 170 6.79 14.00 -9.20
CA ALA A 170 6.47 13.18 -10.37
C ALA A 170 7.33 11.90 -10.41
N ILE A 171 6.65 10.76 -10.59
CA ILE A 171 7.28 9.46 -10.72
C ILE A 171 7.85 9.31 -12.13
N THR A 172 9.18 9.35 -12.24
CA THR A 172 9.93 9.16 -13.49
C THR A 172 10.84 7.94 -13.41
N ILE A 173 11.09 7.29 -14.54
CA ILE A 173 11.95 6.10 -14.60
C ILE A 173 13.37 6.42 -14.15
N ASN A 174 13.90 7.59 -14.54
CA ASN A 174 15.22 8.04 -14.10
C ASN A 174 15.29 8.13 -12.58
N LYS A 175 14.28 8.73 -11.95
CA LYS A 175 14.22 8.86 -10.50
C LYS A 175 14.14 7.51 -9.79
N LEU A 176 13.27 6.61 -10.26
CA LEU A 176 13.19 5.25 -9.71
C LEU A 176 14.54 4.53 -9.82
N SER A 177 15.21 4.65 -10.96
CA SER A 177 16.51 4.03 -11.19
C SER A 177 17.62 4.59 -10.28
N SER A 178 17.63 5.90 -10.04
CA SER A 178 18.56 6.54 -9.12
C SER A 178 18.31 6.13 -7.67
N LEU A 179 17.05 6.10 -7.23
CA LEU A 179 16.68 5.73 -5.86
C LEU A 179 16.96 4.25 -5.57
N LEU A 180 16.67 3.36 -6.51
CA LEU A 180 16.94 1.92 -6.39
C LEU A 180 18.37 1.52 -6.78
N LYS A 181 19.23 2.50 -7.09
CA LYS A 181 20.64 2.31 -7.50
C LYS A 181 20.81 1.28 -8.62
N CYS A 182 19.98 1.35 -9.66
CA CYS A 182 20.03 0.45 -10.80
C CYS A 182 19.92 1.17 -12.14
N SER A 183 20.07 0.42 -13.24
CA SER A 183 19.88 0.97 -14.58
C SER A 183 18.38 1.22 -14.88
N THR A 184 18.09 2.20 -15.73
CA THR A 184 16.73 2.43 -16.26
C THR A 184 16.19 1.21 -17.01
N ARG A 185 17.08 0.45 -17.69
CA ARG A 185 16.75 -0.82 -18.34
C ARG A 185 16.23 -1.86 -17.34
N THR A 186 16.83 -1.95 -16.16
CA THR A 186 16.38 -2.85 -15.08
C THR A 186 14.95 -2.49 -14.63
N ILE A 187 14.67 -1.20 -14.46
CA ILE A 187 13.31 -0.72 -14.12
C ILE A 187 12.33 -1.14 -15.22
N HIS A 188 12.61 -0.84 -16.49
CA HIS A 188 11.71 -1.17 -17.59
C HIS A 188 11.41 -2.67 -17.73
N ARG A 189 12.41 -3.52 -17.46
CA ARG A 189 12.28 -4.99 -17.52
C ARG A 189 11.39 -5.55 -16.41
N ASN A 190 11.45 -4.97 -15.23
CA ASN A 190 10.75 -5.44 -14.04
C ASN A 190 9.41 -4.72 -13.80
N MET A 191 9.04 -3.75 -14.65
CA MET A 191 7.73 -3.11 -14.61
C MET A 191 6.74 -3.81 -15.55
N SER A 192 5.72 -4.43 -14.97
CA SER A 192 4.58 -4.95 -15.73
C SER A 192 3.78 -3.83 -16.41
N ILE A 193 2.88 -4.22 -17.31
CA ILE A 193 1.94 -3.30 -17.96
C ILE A 193 1.02 -2.67 -16.90
N GLU A 194 0.59 -3.44 -15.89
CA GLU A 194 -0.25 -2.95 -14.79
C GLU A 194 0.49 -1.86 -14.01
N LEU A 195 1.75 -2.09 -13.65
CA LEU A 195 2.55 -1.12 -12.89
C LEU A 195 2.84 0.15 -13.68
N LYS A 196 3.03 0.06 -15.01
CA LYS A 196 3.19 1.23 -15.88
C LYS A 196 1.93 2.10 -15.91
N LYS A 197 0.75 1.48 -16.01
CA LYS A 197 -0.54 2.18 -15.92
C LYS A 197 -0.74 2.82 -14.55
N GLU A 198 -0.39 2.10 -13.49
CA GLU A 198 -0.47 2.62 -12.11
C GLU A 198 0.40 3.87 -11.94
N LYS A 199 1.62 3.87 -12.49
CA LYS A 199 2.50 5.06 -12.50
C LYS A 199 1.83 6.27 -13.14
N GLU A 200 1.14 6.07 -14.26
CA GLU A 200 0.44 7.15 -14.95
C GLU A 200 -0.75 7.67 -14.14
N LEU A 201 -1.49 6.79 -13.46
CA LEU A 201 -2.61 7.17 -12.60
C LEU A 201 -2.12 7.95 -11.37
N LEU A 202 -1.08 7.46 -10.69
CA LEU A 202 -0.48 8.15 -9.54
C LEU A 202 0.04 9.54 -9.92
N ASN A 203 0.70 9.69 -11.08
CA ASN A 203 1.17 11.00 -11.53
C ASN A 203 0.03 11.97 -11.88
N LYS A 204 -1.17 11.50 -12.22
CA LYS A 204 -2.35 12.35 -12.47
C LYS A 204 -2.99 12.87 -11.18
N GLU A 205 -2.71 12.25 -10.04
CA GLU A 205 -3.26 12.61 -8.73
C GLU A 205 -2.36 13.58 -7.93
N LEU A 206 -1.14 13.83 -8.40
CA LEU A 206 -0.23 14.86 -7.88
C LEU A 206 -0.82 16.26 -8.11
#